data_AF-A0AAE2YK82-F1
#
_entry.id   AF-A0AAE2YK82-F1
#
_cell.length_a   1.000
_cell.length_b   1.000
_cell.length_c   1.000
_cell.angle_alpha   90.00
_cell.angle_beta   90.00
_cell.angle_gamma   90.00
#
_symmetry.space_group_name_H-M   'P 1'
#
loop_
_entity.id
_entity.type
_entity.pdbx_description
1 polymer ?
#
loop_
_entity_poly.entity_id
_entity_poly.type
_entity_poly.pdbx_seq_one_letter_code
_entity_poly.pdbx_strand_id
1 'polypeptide(L)' 'MGTTNLSKFSAQANPEVLSHLHEIATTEGRKLHSVIDEAFRDFLLKKGISSPSRQVMASFAQSLQEFEVLYQELAK' A
#
# COMPACT_ATOMS: atom_id res chain seq x y z
N MET A 1 -12.82 -11.81 9.00
CA MET A 1 -12.81 -10.53 8.27
C MET A 1 -12.73 -9.40 9.30
N GLY A 2 -11.53 -8.92 9.60
CA GLY A 2 -11.35 -7.85 10.59
C GLY A 2 -11.79 -6.52 9.98
N THR A 3 -12.88 -5.94 10.47
CA THR A 3 -13.29 -4.59 10.08
C THR A 3 -12.26 -3.61 10.62
N THR A 4 -11.39 -3.09 9.74
CA THR A 4 -10.47 -2.00 10.11
C THR A 4 -11.30 -0.83 10.60
N ASN A 5 -11.23 -0.54 11.91
CA ASN A 5 -11.97 0.53 12.53
C ASN A 5 -11.35 1.86 12.09
N LEU A 6 -11.96 2.52 11.11
CA LEU A 6 -11.48 3.78 10.53
C LEU A 6 -12.00 4.95 11.37
N SER A 7 -11.11 5.76 11.91
CA SER A 7 -11.45 7.04 12.53
C SER A 7 -11.60 8.12 11.47
N LYS A 8 -12.58 9.02 11.65
CA LYS A 8 -12.71 10.20 10.78
C LYS A 8 -11.50 11.12 11.02
N PHE A 9 -10.76 11.40 9.95
CA PHE A 9 -9.59 12.25 9.95
C PHE A 9 -9.82 13.43 9.01
N SER A 10 -9.69 14.64 9.54
CA SER A 10 -9.75 15.88 8.76
C SER A 10 -8.41 16.57 8.83
N ALA A 11 -7.76 16.74 7.69
CA ALA A 11 -6.50 17.48 7.57
C ALA A 11 -6.49 18.31 6.29
N GLN A 12 -5.61 19.29 6.25
CA GLN A 12 -5.33 20.09 5.06
C GLN A 12 -4.15 19.48 4.31
N ALA A 13 -4.25 19.42 2.99
CA ALA A 13 -3.18 18.98 2.11
C ALA A 13 -3.10 19.93 0.90
N ASN A 14 -1.94 19.96 0.25
CA ASN A 14 -1.79 20.71 -1.00
C ASN A 14 -2.80 20.17 -2.05
N PRO A 15 -3.60 21.02 -2.71
CA PRO A 15 -4.57 20.60 -3.71
C PRO A 15 -3.95 19.79 -4.87
N GLU A 16 -2.72 20.11 -5.27
CA GLU A 16 -2.01 19.38 -6.33
C GLU A 16 -1.69 17.94 -5.90
N VAL A 17 -1.25 17.76 -4.65
CA VAL A 17 -1.01 16.43 -4.06
C VAL A 17 -2.30 15.62 -3.97
N LEU A 18 -3.42 16.26 -3.59
CA LEU A 18 -4.73 15.61 -3.57
C LEU A 18 -5.18 15.17 -4.96
N SER A 19 -4.93 15.99 -6.00
CA SER A 19 -5.24 15.63 -7.38
C SER A 19 -4.51 14.36 -7.82
N HIS A 20 -3.20 14.30 -7.58
CA HIS A 20 -2.41 13.11 -7.93
C HIS A 20 -2.84 11.86 -7.16
N LEU A 21 -3.18 11.98 -5.87
CA LEU A 21 -3.70 10.84 -5.11
C LEU A 21 -5.05 10.35 -5.68
N HIS A 22 -5.89 11.26 -6.17
CA HIS A 22 -7.13 10.92 -6.86
C HIS A 22 -6.89 10.21 -8.20
N GLU A 23 -5.93 10.68 -8.99
CA GLU A 23 -5.53 10.05 -10.25
C GLU A 23 -5.02 8.63 -10.03
N ILE A 24 -4.16 8.43 -9.03
CA ILE A 24 -3.63 7.11 -8.64
C ILE A 24 -4.77 6.18 -8.24
N ALA A 25 -5.66 6.63 -7.35
CA ALA A 25 -6.80 5.83 -6.91
C ALA A 25 -7.71 5.42 -8.08
N THR A 26 -7.93 6.34 -9.03
CA THR A 26 -8.74 6.08 -10.23
C THR A 26 -8.06 5.08 -11.16
N THR A 27 -6.75 5.25 -11.39
CA THR A 27 -5.94 4.39 -12.27
C THR A 27 -5.86 2.96 -11.72
N GLU A 28 -5.72 2.82 -10.41
CA GLU A 28 -5.64 1.52 -9.73
C GLU A 28 -7.03 0.88 -9.45
N GLY A 29 -8.13 1.60 -9.70
CA GLY A 29 -9.48 1.13 -9.38
C GLY A 29 -9.73 0.96 -7.88
N ARG A 30 -9.01 1.72 -7.04
CA ARG A 30 -9.06 1.63 -5.57
C ARG A 30 -9.72 2.87 -4.98
N LYS A 31 -10.22 2.74 -3.76
CA LYS A 31 -10.82 3.88 -3.03
C LYS A 31 -9.70 4.82 -2.56
N LEU A 32 -9.90 6.14 -2.66
CA LEU A 32 -8.92 7.15 -2.25
C LEU A 32 -8.41 6.93 -0.82
N HIS A 33 -9.30 6.59 0.12
CA HIS A 33 -8.89 6.34 1.51
C HIS A 33 -7.91 5.17 1.66
N SER A 34 -7.97 4.17 0.78
CA SER A 34 -7.02 3.04 0.80
C SER A 34 -5.64 3.48 0.35
N VAL A 35 -5.57 4.34 -0.67
CA VAL A 35 -4.30 4.93 -1.14
C VAL A 35 -3.70 5.84 -0.07
N ILE A 36 -4.53 6.63 0.62
CA ILE A 36 -4.10 7.48 1.73
C ILE A 36 -3.59 6.63 2.92
N ASP A 37 -4.32 5.57 3.30
CA ASP A 37 -3.90 4.67 4.39
C ASP A 37 -2.56 4.00 4.07
N GLU A 38 -2.37 3.57 2.82
CA GLU A 38 -1.10 3.02 2.33
C GLU A 38 0.03 4.04 2.41
N ALA A 39 -0.18 5.27 1.91
CA ALA A 39 0.82 6.34 1.99
C ALA A 39 1.21 6.67 3.44
N PHE A 40 0.27 6.65 4.38
CA PHE A 40 0.56 6.84 5.80
C PHE A 40 1.36 5.69 6.41
N ARG A 41 1.02 4.45 6.07
CA ARG A 41 1.81 3.28 6.50
C ARG A 41 3.24 3.35 5.99
N ASP A 42 3.41 3.69 4.71
CA ASP A 42 4.72 3.88 4.09
C ASP A 42 5.52 5.00 4.76
N PHE A 43 4.88 6.11 5.11
CA PHE A 43 5.51 7.18 5.85
C PHE A 43 5.98 6.70 7.24
N LEU A 44 5.14 5.96 7.97
CA LEU A 44 5.48 5.41 9.28
C LEU A 44 6.58 4.33 9.20
N LEU A 45 6.58 3.52 8.14
CA LEU A 45 7.63 2.55 7.84
C LEU A 45 8.97 3.25 7.60
N LYS A 46 8.98 4.31 6.78
CA LYS A 46 10.18 5.14 6.53
C LYS A 46 10.70 5.82 7.80
N LYS A 47 9.83 6.10 8.76
CA LYS A 47 10.19 6.63 10.08
C LYS A 47 10.57 5.56 11.10
N GLY A 48 10.52 4.28 10.75
CA GLY A 48 10.82 3.16 11.64
C GLY A 48 9.81 2.94 12.76
N ILE A 49 8.62 3.58 12.67
CA ILE A 49 7.57 3.53 13.70
C ILE A 49 6.66 2.32 13.48
N SER A 50 6.46 1.92 12.22
CA SER A 50 5.70 0.74 11.86
C SER A 50 6.63 -0.36 11.35
N SER A 51 6.36 -1.61 11.72
CA SER A 51 6.95 -2.77 11.05
C SER A 51 5.92 -3.35 10.09
N PRO A 52 6.31 -3.81 8.89
CA PRO A 52 5.35 -4.44 8.00
C PRO A 52 4.70 -5.63 8.70
N SER A 53 3.38 -5.77 8.56
CA SER A 53 2.64 -6.86 9.19
C SER A 53 3.27 -8.18 8.77
N ARG A 54 3.70 -9.00 9.76
CA ARG A 54 4.35 -10.31 9.51
C ARG A 54 3.56 -11.17 8.53
N GLN A 55 2.23 -11.05 8.55
CA GLN A 55 1.33 -11.79 7.67
C GLN A 55 1.39 -11.32 6.21
N VAL A 56 1.56 -10.02 5.96
CA VAL A 56 1.75 -9.48 4.61
C VAL A 56 3.12 -9.91 4.07
N MET A 57 4.16 -9.86 4.91
CA MET A 57 5.49 -10.34 4.53
C MET A 57 5.51 -11.84 4.24
N ALA A 58 4.77 -12.64 5.02
CA ALA A 58 4.62 -14.07 4.75
C ALA A 58 3.88 -14.33 3.42
N SER A 59 2.81 -13.58 3.15
CA SER A 59 2.06 -13.72 1.89
C SER A 59 2.89 -13.31 0.68
N PHE A 60 3.67 -12.23 0.81
CA PHE A 60 4.60 -11.79 -0.23
C PHE A 60 5.72 -12.81 -0.48
N ALA A 61 6.30 -13.38 0.58
CA ALA A 61 7.31 -14.43 0.44
C ALA A 61 6.74 -15.68 -0.28
N GLN A 62 5.51 -16.06 0.04
CA GLN A 62 4.82 -17.16 -0.61
C GLN A 62 4.57 -16.89 -2.10
N SER A 63 4.12 -15.67 -2.47
CA SER A 63 3.96 -15.32 -3.89
C SER A 63 5.29 -15.33 -4.65
N LEU A 64 6.38 -14.88 -4.01
CA LEU A 64 7.70 -14.90 -4.63
C LEU A 64 8.15 -16.33 -4.95
N GLN A 65 7.82 -17.28 -4.08
CA GLN A 65 8.06 -18.71 -4.27
C GLN A 65 7.21 -19.29 -5.41
N GLU A 66 5.95 -18.89 -5.51
CA GLU A 66 5.03 -19.37 -6.55
C GLU A 66 5.44 -18.91 -7.96
N PHE A 67 5.98 -17.70 -8.09
CA PHE A 67 6.39 -17.13 -9.36
C PHE A 67 7.90 -17.24 -9.64
N GLU A 68 8.64 -18.00 -8.84
CA GLU A 68 10.10 -18.13 -8.94
C GLU A 68 10.54 -18.56 -10.35
N VAL A 69 9.85 -19.54 -10.94
CA VAL A 69 10.14 -20.05 -12.29
C VAL A 69 9.95 -18.95 -13.35
N LEU A 70 8.88 -18.17 -13.25
CA LEU A 70 8.59 -17.07 -14.18
C LEU A 70 9.65 -15.96 -14.10
N TYR A 71 10.08 -15.62 -12.88
CA TYR A 71 11.15 -14.64 -12.69
C TYR A 71 12.51 -15.15 -13.21
N GLN A 72 12.80 -16.45 -13.08
CA GLN A 72 14.01 -17.05 -13.63
C GLN A 72 14.03 -17.05 -15.17
N GLU A 73 12.87 -17.20 -15.82
CA GLU A 73 12.77 -17.13 -17.28
C GLU A 73 12.89 -15.70 -17.82
N LEU A 74 12.39 -14.70 -17.09
CA LEU A 74 12.50 -13.28 -17.45
C LEU A 74 13.88 -12.67 -17.18
N ALA A 75 14.70 -13.29 -16.33
CA ALA A 75 16.05 -12.83 -16.00
C ALA A 75 17.14 -13.38 -16.94
N LYS A 76 16.77 -14.16 -17.96
CA LYS A 76 17.64 -14.66 -19.04
C LYS A 76 17.51 -13.79 -20.28
#